data_AF-A0A1V5HS94-F1
#
_entry.id   AF-A0A1V5HS94-F1
#
_cell.length_a   1.000
_cell.length_b   1.000
_cell.length_c   1.000
_cell.angle_alpha   90.00
_cell.angle_beta   90.00
_cell.angle_gamma   90.00
#
_symmetry.space_group_name_H-M   'P 1'
#
loop_
_entity.id
_entity.type
_entity.pdbx_description
1 polymer ?
#
loop_
_entity_poly.entity_id
_entity_poly.type
_entity_poly.pdbx_seq_one_letter_code
_entity_poly.pdbx_strand_id
1 'polypeptide(L)'
;MNERLVKTVLLALASLAAAVTVASHGIIGFVGLVGPHLLRMVAGPSHRRLLAASCLAGACLLAAADGAARALGELPVGVVTSLAGGPVFCWILVRGGGGR
;
A
#
# COMPACT_ATOMS: atom_id res chain seq x y z
N MET A 1 19.53 13.92 15.93
CA MET A 1 18.34 13.04 15.86
C MET A 1 18.81 11.61 16.04
N ASN A 2 18.43 10.91 17.12
CA ASN A 2 18.90 9.54 17.36
C ASN A 2 18.28 8.57 16.36
N GLU A 3 19.03 8.16 15.34
CA GLU A 3 18.55 7.25 14.29
C GLU A 3 17.97 5.95 14.83
N ARG A 4 18.61 5.36 15.85
CA ARG A 4 18.14 4.13 16.50
C ARG A 4 16.74 4.32 17.06
N LEU A 5 16.50 5.43 17.75
CA LEU A 5 15.23 5.74 18.39
C LEU A 5 14.14 5.98 17.33
N VAL A 6 14.46 6.74 16.28
CA VAL A 6 13.54 6.99 15.15
C VAL A 6 13.14 5.69 14.46
N LYS A 7 14.11 4.82 14.12
CA LYS A 7 13.84 3.52 13.47
C LYS A 7 12.97 2.62 14.34
N THR A 8 13.29 2.49 15.63
CA THR A 8 12.52 1.66 16.56
C THR A 8 11.09 2.15 16.70
N VAL A 9 10.89 3.47 16.86
CA VAL A 9 9.55 4.06 16.99
C VAL A 9 8.74 3.86 15.71
N LEU A 10 9.32 4.11 14.53
CA LEU A 10 8.64 3.89 13.24
C LEU A 10 8.25 2.43 13.02
N LEU A 11 9.16 1.49 13.28
CA LEU A 11 8.89 0.06 13.13
C LEU A 11 7.82 -0.40 14.11
N ALA A 12 7.86 0.04 15.37
CA ALA A 12 6.85 -0.30 16.37
C ALA A 12 5.47 0.22 15.96
N LEU A 13 5.36 1.49 15.56
CA LEU A 13 4.10 2.09 15.13
C LEU A 13 3.54 1.44 13.86
N ALA A 14 4.40 1.23 12.84
CA ALA A 14 3.98 0.59 11.59
C ALA A 14 3.53 -0.85 11.80
N SER A 15 4.26 -1.62 12.63
CA SER A 15 3.92 -3.01 12.94
C SER A 15 2.63 -3.11 13.74
N LEU A 16 2.44 -2.22 14.73
CA LEU A 16 1.22 -2.19 15.53
C LEU A 16 0.00 -1.81 14.68
N ALA A 17 0.12 -0.79 13.83
CA ALA A 17 -0.93 -0.39 12.91
C ALA A 17 -1.30 -1.53 11.94
N ALA A 18 -0.29 -2.19 11.35
CA ALA A 18 -0.51 -3.35 10.48
C ALA A 18 -1.18 -4.52 11.23
N ALA A 19 -0.70 -4.84 12.44
CA ALA A 19 -1.22 -5.94 13.25
C ALA A 19 -2.70 -5.73 13.63
N VAL A 20 -3.06 -4.54 14.11
CA VAL A 20 -4.46 -4.21 14.46
C VAL A 20 -5.37 -4.30 13.23
N THR A 21 -4.90 -3.82 12.09
CA THR A 21 -5.67 -3.85 10.84
C THR A 21 -5.90 -5.29 10.37
N VAL A 22 -4.84 -6.10 10.34
CA VAL A 22 -4.90 -7.50 9.88
C VAL A 22 -5.68 -8.39 10.84
N ALA A 23 -5.58 -8.17 12.15
CA ALA A 23 -6.37 -8.91 13.13
C ALA A 23 -7.88 -8.67 12.97
N SER A 24 -8.28 -7.49 12.49
CA SER A 24 -9.68 -7.10 12.35
C SER A 24 -10.27 -7.41 10.97
N HIS A 25 -9.49 -7.27 9.90
CA HIS A 25 -9.96 -7.34 8.50
C HIS A 25 -9.30 -8.45 7.68
N GLY A 26 -8.43 -9.25 8.29
CA GLY A 26 -7.65 -10.28 7.59
C GLY A 26 -6.47 -9.70 6.79
N ILE A 27 -5.83 -10.57 6.00
CA ILE A 27 -4.62 -10.24 5.26
C ILE A 27 -4.96 -9.40 4.02
N ILE A 28 -4.33 -8.23 3.89
CA ILE A 28 -4.48 -7.32 2.75
C ILE A 28 -3.11 -7.15 2.07
N GLY A 29 -3.03 -7.53 0.79
CA GLY A 29 -1.80 -7.45 -0.01
C GLY A 29 -1.73 -6.22 -0.91
N PHE A 30 -0.51 -5.89 -1.37
CA PHE A 30 -0.17 -4.93 -2.44
C PHE A 30 -0.54 -3.45 -2.25
N VAL A 31 -1.59 -3.08 -1.51
CA VAL A 31 -2.04 -1.68 -1.35
C VAL A 31 -0.92 -0.78 -0.82
N GLY A 32 -0.21 -1.22 0.22
CA GLY A 32 0.91 -0.49 0.83
C GLY A 32 2.17 -0.42 -0.03
N LEU A 33 2.23 -1.14 -1.15
CA LEU A 33 3.32 -1.10 -2.13
C LEU A 33 2.93 -0.26 -3.33
N VAL A 34 1.77 -0.54 -3.95
CA VAL A 34 1.31 0.09 -5.18
C VAL A 34 1.04 1.59 -4.98
N GLY A 35 0.28 1.96 -3.94
CA GLY A 35 -0.10 3.35 -3.67
C GLY A 35 1.10 4.31 -3.55
N PRO A 36 2.03 4.11 -2.60
CA PRO A 36 3.17 4.99 -2.43
C PRO A 36 4.15 4.96 -3.62
N HIS A 37 4.23 3.85 -4.34
CA HIS A 37 5.14 3.75 -5.48
C HIS A 37 4.63 4.54 -6.70
N LEU A 38 3.33 4.43 -7.01
CA LEU A 38 2.69 5.29 -8.02
C LEU A 38 2.83 6.78 -7.67
N LEU A 39 2.62 7.13 -6.40
CA LEU A 39 2.76 8.51 -5.96
C LEU A 39 4.20 9.02 -5.98
N ARG A 40 5.19 8.17 -5.72
CA ARG A 40 6.60 8.55 -5.88
C ARG A 40 6.92 8.92 -7.33
N MET A 41 6.34 8.21 -8.30
CA MET A 41 6.54 8.51 -9.72
C MET A 41 5.91 9.84 -10.13
N VAL A 42 4.79 10.25 -9.50
CA VAL A 42 4.03 11.45 -9.88
C VAL A 42 4.42 12.69 -9.05
N ALA A 43 4.55 12.56 -7.72
CA ALA A 43 4.63 13.69 -6.79
C ALA A 43 6.06 14.02 -6.27
N GLY A 44 7.07 13.22 -6.63
CA GLY A 44 8.45 13.44 -6.24
C GLY A 44 8.78 13.13 -4.76
N PRO A 45 10.01 13.43 -4.29
CA PRO A 45 10.60 12.87 -3.06
C PRO A 45 10.16 13.52 -1.73
N SER A 46 9.21 14.47 -1.74
CA SER A 46 8.86 15.22 -0.53
C SER A 46 8.11 14.36 0.51
N HIS A 47 8.79 13.98 1.60
CA HIS A 47 8.33 12.98 2.58
C HIS A 47 6.96 13.28 3.21
N ARG A 48 6.71 14.53 3.66
CA ARG A 48 5.45 14.88 4.34
C ARG A 48 4.23 14.82 3.41
N ARG A 49 4.37 15.32 2.18
CA ARG A 49 3.31 15.27 1.17
C ARG A 49 3.09 13.85 0.67
N LEU A 50 4.18 13.10 0.48
CA LEU A 50 4.13 11.72 0.06
C LEU A 50 3.39 10.86 1.09
N LEU A 51 3.59 11.08 2.39
CA LEU A 51 2.92 10.34 3.45
C LEU A 51 1.39 10.55 3.43
N ALA A 52 0.94 11.81 3.37
CA ALA A 52 -0.48 12.15 3.30
C ALA A 52 -1.12 11.64 2.00
N ALA A 53 -0.45 11.84 0.87
CA ALA A 53 -0.92 11.35 -0.42
C ALA A 53 -1.01 9.82 -0.45
N SER A 54 -0.02 9.11 0.11
CA SER A 54 -0.02 7.64 0.14
C SER A 54 -1.13 7.07 1.01
N CYS A 55 -1.45 7.76 2.11
CA CYS A 55 -2.59 7.40 2.94
C CYS A 55 -3.91 7.51 2.14
N LEU A 56 -4.11 8.62 1.43
CA LEU A 56 -5.28 8.83 0.57
C LEU A 56 -5.36 7.83 -0.58
N ALA A 57 -4.26 7.63 -1.32
CA ALA A 57 -4.23 6.68 -2.43
C ALA A 57 -4.48 5.25 -1.96
N GLY A 58 -3.89 4.84 -0.83
CA GLY A 58 -4.15 3.55 -0.22
C GLY A 58 -5.61 3.36 0.19
N ALA A 59 -6.22 4.38 0.81
CA ALA A 59 -7.63 4.36 1.20
C ALA A 59 -8.56 4.25 -0.02
N CYS A 60 -8.33 5.02 -1.08
CA CYS A 60 -9.11 4.94 -2.31
C CYS A 60 -8.97 3.57 -3.00
N LEU A 61 -7.75 3.03 -3.09
CA LEU A 61 -7.48 1.71 -3.65
C LEU A 61 -8.22 0.61 -2.87
N LEU A 62 -8.13 0.66 -1.54
CA LEU A 62 -8.76 -0.34 -0.68
C LEU A 62 -10.29 -0.26 -0.75
N ALA A 63 -10.87 0.95 -0.75
CA ALA A 63 -12.31 1.14 -0.88
C ALA A 63 -12.86 0.64 -2.24
N ALA A 64 -12.13 0.90 -3.32
CA ALA A 64 -12.48 0.38 -4.64
C ALA A 64 -12.39 -1.16 -4.68
N ALA A 65 -11.36 -1.73 -4.06
CA ALA A 65 -11.20 -3.18 -3.97
C ALA A 65 -12.29 -3.83 -3.12
N ASP A 66 -12.70 -3.23 -2.00
CA ASP A 66 -13.81 -3.71 -1.16
C ASP A 66 -15.14 -3.69 -1.94
N GLY A 67 -15.41 -2.61 -2.68
CA GLY A 67 -16.58 -2.52 -3.55
C GLY A 67 -16.61 -3.62 -4.62
N ALA A 68 -15.46 -3.88 -5.26
CA ALA A 68 -15.33 -4.97 -6.23
C ALA A 68 -15.47 -6.36 -5.57
N ALA A 69 -14.90 -6.55 -4.39
CA ALA A 69 -14.99 -7.80 -3.64
C ALA A 69 -16.43 -8.16 -3.29
N ARG A 70 -17.23 -7.16 -2.87
CA ARG A 70 -18.67 -7.30 -2.63
C ARG A 70 -19.45 -7.61 -3.91
N ALA A 71 -19.14 -6.91 -5.00
CA ALA A 71 -19.82 -7.11 -6.29
C ALA A 71 -19.57 -8.49 -6.91
N LEU A 72 -18.43 -9.12 -6.61
CA LEU A 72 -18.02 -10.42 -7.15
C LEU A 72 -18.42 -11.63 -6.27
N GLY A 73 -19.31 -11.43 -5.30
CA GLY A 73 -19.83 -12.51 -4.44
C GLY A 73 -19.13 -12.63 -3.10
N GLU A 74 -18.89 -11.50 -2.41
CA GLU A 74 -18.35 -11.44 -1.05
C GLU A 74 -16.98 -12.12 -0.87
N LEU A 75 -16.14 -11.98 -1.90
CA LEU A 75 -14.76 -12.49 -1.85
C LEU A 75 -13.96 -11.74 -0.76
N PRO A 76 -12.95 -12.39 -0.16
CA PRO A 76 -12.03 -11.69 0.72
C PRO A 76 -11.30 -10.58 -0.04
N VAL A 77 -11.37 -9.34 0.45
CA VAL A 77 -10.77 -8.17 -0.22
C VAL A 77 -9.27 -8.37 -0.49
N GLY A 78 -8.56 -9.11 0.37
CA GLY A 78 -7.15 -9.46 0.20
C GLY A 78 -6.84 -10.28 -1.06
N VAL A 79 -7.76 -11.13 -1.50
CA VAL A 79 -7.62 -11.89 -2.75
C VAL A 79 -7.75 -10.96 -3.93
N VAL A 80 -8.76 -10.09 -3.92
CA VAL A 80 -9.02 -9.10 -4.97
C VAL A 80 -7.84 -8.13 -5.11
N THR A 81 -7.34 -7.60 -3.99
CA THR A 81 -6.19 -6.68 -4.01
C THR A 81 -4.91 -7.37 -4.47
N SER A 82 -4.71 -8.66 -4.16
CA SER A 82 -3.54 -9.40 -4.62
C SER A 82 -3.59 -9.75 -6.11
N LEU A 83 -4.77 -10.14 -6.61
CA LEU A 83 -4.97 -10.43 -8.03
C LEU A 83 -4.82 -9.19 -8.90
N ALA A 84 -5.29 -8.02 -8.44
CA ALA A 84 -5.10 -6.76 -9.16
C ALA A 84 -3.68 -6.19 -8.95
N GLY A 85 -3.18 -6.25 -7.72
CA GLY A 85 -1.91 -5.64 -7.32
C GLY A 85 -0.68 -6.35 -7.90
N GLY A 86 -0.70 -7.67 -8.04
CA GLY A 86 0.40 -8.46 -8.62
C GLY A 86 0.75 -8.02 -10.05
N PRO A 87 -0.21 -8.03 -11.01
CA PRO A 87 0.00 -7.54 -12.36
C PRO A 87 0.45 -6.08 -12.42
N VAL A 88 -0.17 -5.20 -11.61
CA VAL A 88 0.19 -3.78 -11.55
C VAL A 88 1.64 -3.62 -11.06
N PHE A 89 2.03 -4.36 -10.02
CA PHE A 89 3.37 -4.30 -9.49
C PHE A 89 4.42 -4.84 -10.47
N CYS A 90 4.15 -5.97 -11.12
CA CYS A 90 4.99 -6.48 -12.22
C CYS A 90 5.17 -5.44 -13.33
N TRP A 91 4.08 -4.78 -13.73
CA TRP A 91 4.14 -3.73 -14.74
C TRP A 91 4.99 -2.53 -14.30
N ILE A 92 4.86 -2.08 -13.05
CA ILE A 92 5.70 -1.00 -12.51
C ILE A 92 7.17 -1.41 -12.48
N LEU A 93 7.48 -2.66 -12.09
CA LEU A 93 8.85 -3.17 -12.09
C LEU A 93 9.46 -3.22 -13.49
N VAL A 94 8.72 -3.71 -14.49
CA VAL A 94 9.18 -3.79 -15.88
C VAL A 94 9.39 -2.39 -16.46
N ARG A 95 8.51 -1.43 -16.16
CA ARG A 95 8.68 -0.03 -16.60
C ARG A 95 9.80 0.71 -15.86
N GLY A 96 9.95 0.47 -14.56
CA GLY A 96 10.98 1.08 -13.73
C GLY A 96 12.38 0.51 -13.96
N GLY A 97 12.47 -0.76 -14.42
CA GLY A 97 13.72 -1.42 -14.80
C GLY A 97 14.20 -1.16 -16.23
N GLY A 98 13.44 -0.37 -17.02
CA GLY A 98 13.69 -0.11 -18.43
C GLY A 98 14.64 1.05 -18.76
N GLY A 99 15.50 1.50 -17.85
CA GLY A 99 16.38 2.62 -18.17
C GLY A 99 17.48 2.95 -17.16
N ARG A 100 18.70 2.51 -17.50
CA ARG A 100 20.02 3.07 -17.17
C ARG A 100 20.41 3.14 -15.69
#